data_AF-A0A7J4DVH1-F1
#
_entry.id   AF-A0A7J4DVH1-F1
#
_cell.length_a   1.000
_cell.length_b   1.000
_cell.length_c   1.000
_cell.angle_alpha   90.00
_cell.angle_beta   90.00
_cell.angle_gamma   90.00
#
_symmetry.space_group_name_H-M   'P 1'
#
loop_
_entity.id
_entity.type
_entity.pdbx_description
1 polymer ?
#
loop_
_entity_poly.entity_id
_entity_poly.type
_entity_poly.pdbx_seq_one_letter_code
_entity_poly.pdbx_strand_id
1 'polypeptide(L)'
;MPFADELLECLQEKLCRKAIIYSETPTCTTIVCKRKDKDDILLLAVSTYNNYIYAKMVPEKLQQLEWNCSNIFHNPYGLYAFAENIRELVRKLVEKIGLVDVCF
;
A
#
# COMPACT_ATOMS: atom_id res chain seq x y z
N MET A 1 5.59 9.78 9.14
CA MET A 1 4.39 9.44 9.94
C MET A 1 4.82 8.53 11.07
N PRO A 2 4.25 8.65 12.29
CA PRO A 2 4.77 7.97 13.49
C PRO A 2 4.70 6.44 13.45
N PHE A 3 4.11 5.86 12.41
CA PHE A 3 3.84 4.42 12.28
C PHE A 3 4.42 3.80 11.00
N ALA A 4 5.20 4.56 10.22
CA ALA A 4 5.71 4.10 8.92
C ALA A 4 6.62 2.86 9.03
N ASP A 5 7.45 2.80 10.09
CA ASP A 5 8.33 1.65 10.35
C ASP A 5 7.54 0.39 10.72
N GLU A 6 6.58 0.49 11.65
CA GLU A 6 5.70 -0.63 12.02
C GLU A 6 4.91 -1.15 10.79
N LEU A 7 4.47 -0.24 9.93
CA LEU A 7 3.79 -0.61 8.69
C LEU A 7 4.72 -1.34 7.72
N LEU A 8 5.97 -0.88 7.54
CA LEU A 8 6.95 -1.58 6.72
C LEU A 8 7.20 -3.00 7.21
N GLU A 9 7.40 -3.17 8.52
CA GLU A 9 7.60 -4.49 9.14
C GLU A 9 6.43 -5.42 8.87
N CYS A 10 5.20 -4.95 9.12
CA CYS A 10 3.99 -5.76 8.88
C CYS A 10 3.82 -6.12 7.40
N LEU A 11 4.09 -5.19 6.49
CA LEU A 11 4.06 -5.43 5.05
C LEU A 11 5.10 -6.49 4.65
N GLN A 12 6.32 -6.41 5.15
CA GLN A 12 7.38 -7.38 4.87
C GLN A 12 7.09 -8.76 5.49
N GLU A 13 6.38 -8.81 6.61
CA GLU A 13 5.97 -10.08 7.22
C GLU A 13 4.89 -10.77 6.38
N LYS A 14 3.87 -10.05 5.91
CA LYS A 14 2.65 -10.67 5.35
C LYS A 14 2.49 -10.60 3.84
N LEU A 15 3.00 -9.57 3.16
CA LEU A 15 2.66 -9.29 1.76
C LEU A 15 3.89 -9.12 0.85
N CYS A 16 4.87 -8.36 1.30
CA CYS A 16 6.00 -7.92 0.50
C CYS A 16 7.24 -8.76 0.81
N ARG A 17 7.94 -9.24 -0.21
CA ARG A 17 9.30 -9.79 -0.04
C ARG A 17 10.26 -8.68 0.39
N LYS A 18 10.06 -7.49 -0.15
CA LYS A 18 10.78 -6.27 0.23
C LYS A 18 9.81 -5.10 0.13
N ALA A 19 9.79 -4.25 1.16
CA ALA A 19 9.08 -2.98 1.13
C ALA A 19 10.07 -1.87 1.49
N ILE A 20 9.93 -0.70 0.87
CA ILE A 20 10.72 0.50 1.18
C ILE A 20 9.80 1.72 1.20
N ILE A 21 10.09 2.67 2.08
CA ILE A 21 9.51 4.01 1.99
C ILE A 21 10.20 4.72 0.84
N TYR A 22 9.42 5.12 -0.16
CA TYR A 22 9.90 5.90 -1.30
C TYR A 22 9.87 7.40 -1.01
N SER A 23 8.78 7.88 -0.41
CA SER A 23 8.63 9.26 0.01
C SER A 23 7.76 9.35 1.24
N GLU A 24 8.04 10.34 2.08
CA GLU A 24 7.27 10.60 3.28
C GLU A 24 7.03 12.10 3.44
N THR A 25 5.77 12.43 3.72
CA THR A 25 5.32 13.77 4.04
C THR A 25 4.56 13.74 5.37
N PRO A 26 4.26 14.88 6.00
CA PRO A 26 3.47 14.90 7.24
C PRO A 26 2.08 14.26 7.11
N THR A 27 1.52 14.24 5.90
CA THR A 27 0.15 13.79 5.64
C THR A 27 0.08 12.48 4.85
N CYS A 28 1.16 12.02 4.25
CA CYS A 28 1.16 10.79 3.45
C CYS A 28 2.54 10.14 3.30
N THR A 29 2.55 8.82 3.27
CA THR A 29 3.74 7.99 3.00
C THR A 29 3.50 7.16 1.74
N THR A 30 4.46 7.18 0.82
CA THR A 30 4.50 6.33 -0.37
C THR A 30 5.46 5.17 -0.13
N ILE A 31 5.00 3.94 -0.34
CA ILE A 31 5.75 2.71 -0.14
C ILE A 31 5.82 1.93 -1.45
N VAL A 32 6.99 1.41 -1.78
CA VAL A 32 7.19 0.47 -2.88
C VAL A 32 7.31 -0.93 -2.30
N CYS A 33 6.46 -1.85 -2.74
CA CYS A 33 6.36 -3.22 -2.26
C CYS A 33 6.60 -4.20 -3.40
N LYS A 34 7.64 -5.03 -3.30
CA LYS A 34 7.82 -6.21 -4.15
C LYS A 34 7.06 -7.37 -3.51
N ARG A 35 6.07 -7.95 -4.20
CA ARG A 35 5.25 -9.04 -3.67
C ARG A 35 6.06 -10.30 -3.35
N LYS A 36 5.57 -11.12 -2.40
CA LYS A 36 6.17 -12.43 -2.06
C LYS A 36 5.81 -13.53 -3.06
N ASP A 37 4.56 -13.53 -3.50
CA ASP A 37 3.92 -14.59 -4.25
C ASP A 37 3.97 -14.40 -5.77
N LYS A 38 4.15 -13.15 -6.22
CA LYS A 38 4.32 -12.79 -7.63
C LYS A 38 5.51 -11.87 -7.81
N ASP A 39 6.10 -11.85 -9.00
CA ASP A 39 7.23 -10.95 -9.31
C ASP A 39 6.78 -9.50 -9.63
N ASP A 40 5.64 -9.07 -9.10
CA ASP A 40 5.09 -7.73 -9.34
C ASP A 40 5.53 -6.71 -8.28
N ILE A 41 5.64 -5.46 -8.72
CA ILE A 41 5.87 -4.30 -7.87
C ILE A 41 4.54 -3.58 -7.67
N LEU A 42 4.24 -3.26 -6.43
CA LEU A 42 3.07 -2.51 -5.99
C LEU A 42 3.54 -1.17 -5.41
N LEU A 43 2.78 -0.11 -5.71
CA LEU A 43 2.89 1.18 -5.07
C LEU A 43 1.75 1.31 -4.07
N LEU A 44 2.08 1.70 -2.84
CA LEU A 44 1.12 1.97 -1.79
C LEU A 44 1.21 3.45 -1.39
N ALA A 45 0.07 4.13 -1.35
CA ALA A 45 -0.06 5.43 -0.70
C ALA A 45 -0.85 5.25 0.59
N VAL A 46 -0.34 5.81 1.68
CA VAL A 46 -0.90 5.62 3.03
C VAL A 46 -1.03 6.97 3.71
N SER A 47 -2.19 7.23 4.29
CA SER A 47 -2.47 8.48 4.98
C SER A 47 -3.43 8.21 6.15
N THR A 48 -3.57 9.21 7.01
CA THR A 48 -4.48 9.18 8.16
C THR A 48 -5.51 10.27 8.04
N TYR A 49 -6.74 9.93 8.40
CA TYR A 49 -7.81 10.90 8.57
C TYR A 49 -8.63 10.52 9.81
N ASN A 50 -8.73 11.45 10.77
CA ASN A 50 -9.25 11.16 12.11
C ASN A 50 -8.51 9.96 12.74
N ASN A 51 -9.27 8.96 13.23
CA ASN A 51 -8.74 7.74 13.85
C ASN A 51 -8.53 6.60 12.84
N TYR A 52 -8.62 6.87 11.53
CA TYR A 52 -8.48 5.86 10.49
C TYR A 52 -7.17 6.03 9.72
N ILE A 53 -6.53 4.90 9.45
CA ILE A 53 -5.48 4.75 8.47
C ILE A 53 -6.13 4.24 7.19
N TYR A 54 -5.89 4.95 6.09
CA TYR A 54 -6.35 4.52 4.78
C TYR A 54 -5.17 4.37 3.83
N ALA A 55 -5.25 3.33 3.03
CA ALA A 55 -4.23 3.01 2.05
C ALA A 55 -4.87 2.73 0.70
N LYS A 56 -4.15 3.07 -0.35
CA LYS A 56 -4.43 2.60 -1.69
C LYS A 56 -3.21 1.91 -2.27
N MET A 57 -3.46 0.77 -2.90
CA MET A 57 -2.46 -0.06 -3.53
C MET A 57 -2.72 -0.15 -5.02
N VAL A 58 -1.69 0.08 -5.84
CA VAL A 58 -1.76 0.02 -7.30
C VAL A 58 -0.57 -0.77 -7.85
N PRO A 59 -0.73 -1.55 -8.93
CA PRO A 59 0.41 -2.12 -9.66
C PRO A 59 1.28 -1.01 -10.28
N GLU A 60 2.59 -1.14 -10.15
CA GLU A 60 3.55 -0.17 -10.72
C GLU A 60 3.44 -0.08 -12.26
N LYS A 61 3.14 -1.21 -12.92
CA LYS A 61 2.98 -1.32 -14.39
C LYS A 61 1.92 -0.38 -14.97
N LEU A 62 1.08 0.24 -14.16
CA LEU A 62 0.06 1.21 -14.59
C LEU A 62 0.63 2.60 -14.95
N GLN A 63 1.94 2.70 -15.24
CA GLN A 63 2.64 3.88 -15.78
C GLN A 63 2.17 5.22 -15.19
N GLN A 64 2.43 5.42 -13.89
CA GLN A 64 2.24 6.75 -13.30
C GLN A 64 3.42 7.64 -13.68
N LEU A 65 3.14 8.84 -14.21
CA LEU A 65 4.14 9.87 -14.53
C LEU A 65 5.05 10.19 -13.34
N GLU A 66 4.53 10.10 -12.11
CA GLU A 66 5.29 10.24 -10.86
C GLU A 66 4.71 9.37 -9.74
N TRP A 67 5.58 8.79 -8.90
CA TRP A 67 5.20 7.98 -7.73
C TRP A 67 4.98 8.84 -6.50
N ASN A 68 3.88 9.60 -6.50
CA ASN A 68 3.45 10.39 -5.36
C ASN A 68 2.07 9.95 -4.86
N CYS A 69 1.76 10.26 -3.61
CA CYS A 69 0.49 9.86 -3.00
C CYS A 69 -0.74 10.33 -3.78
N SER A 70 -0.71 11.54 -4.34
CA SER A 70 -1.83 12.08 -5.10
C SER A 70 -2.11 11.22 -6.34
N ASN A 71 -1.09 10.90 -7.12
CA ASN A 71 -1.23 10.07 -8.32
C ASN A 71 -1.70 8.64 -7.99
N ILE A 72 -1.17 8.06 -6.92
CA ILE A 72 -1.62 6.75 -6.43
C ILE A 72 -3.10 6.84 -6.05
N PHE A 73 -3.49 7.78 -5.18
CA PHE A 73 -4.88 7.96 -4.75
C PHE A 73 -5.84 8.30 -5.89
N HIS A 74 -5.45 9.06 -6.90
CA HIS A 74 -6.32 9.43 -8.02
C HIS A 74 -6.31 8.42 -9.17
N ASN A 75 -5.48 7.37 -9.12
CA ASN A 75 -5.51 6.32 -10.14
C ASN A 75 -6.89 5.62 -10.16
N PRO A 76 -7.55 5.45 -11.31
CA PRO A 76 -8.87 4.80 -11.33
C PRO A 76 -8.81 3.32 -10.94
N TYR A 77 -7.65 2.70 -11.04
CA TYR A 77 -7.41 1.31 -10.68
C TYR A 77 -6.74 1.21 -9.30
N GLY A 78 -6.83 0.03 -8.70
CA GLY A 78 -6.20 -0.29 -7.42
C GLY A 78 -7.18 -0.62 -6.31
N LEU A 79 -6.63 -0.94 -5.15
CA LEU A 79 -7.34 -1.45 -4.00
C LEU A 79 -7.26 -0.46 -2.85
N TYR A 80 -8.42 -0.02 -2.37
CA TYR A 80 -8.53 0.74 -1.13
C TYR A 80 -8.71 -0.17 0.07
N ALA A 81 -8.03 0.17 1.16
CA ALA A 81 -8.24 -0.38 2.48
C ALA A 81 -8.31 0.74 3.52
N PHE A 82 -9.20 0.58 4.50
CA PHE A 82 -9.41 1.49 5.61
C PHE A 82 -9.37 0.65 6.89
N ALA A 83 -8.67 1.11 7.91
CA ALA A 83 -8.52 0.40 9.17
C ALA A 83 -8.21 1.36 10.32
N GLU A 84 -8.44 0.92 11.55
CA GLU A 84 -8.14 1.72 12.75
C GLU A 84 -6.71 1.49 13.26
N ASN A 85 -6.04 0.44 12.76
CA ASN A 85 -4.66 0.10 13.11
C ASN A 85 -3.94 -0.59 11.95
N ILE A 86 -2.60 -0.66 12.04
CA ILE A 86 -1.73 -1.21 10.99
C ILE A 86 -2.01 -2.68 10.73
N ARG A 87 -2.18 -3.50 11.77
CA ARG A 87 -2.39 -4.94 11.63
C ARG A 87 -3.65 -5.24 10.83
N GLU A 88 -4.73 -4.54 11.14
CA GLU A 88 -5.99 -4.63 10.40
C GLU A 88 -5.84 -4.12 8.96
N LEU A 89 -5.11 -3.02 8.75
CA LEU A 89 -4.84 -2.48 7.42
C LEU A 89 -4.15 -3.52 6.53
N VAL A 90 -3.06 -4.10 7.03
CA VAL A 90 -2.27 -5.10 6.30
C VAL A 90 -3.09 -6.36 6.04
N ARG A 91 -3.87 -6.83 7.03
CA ARG A 91 -4.81 -7.96 6.82
C ARG A 91 -5.78 -7.69 5.66
N LYS A 92 -6.44 -6.52 5.65
CA LYS A 92 -7.37 -6.13 4.59
C LYS A 92 -6.71 -6.03 3.21
N LEU A 93 -5.47 -5.53 3.16
CA LEU A 93 -4.70 -5.46 1.91
C LEU A 93 -4.39 -6.86 1.36
N VAL A 94 -3.94 -7.78 2.22
CA VAL A 94 -3.66 -9.18 1.86
C VAL A 94 -4.92 -9.90 1.38
N GLU A 95 -6.06 -9.72 2.06
CA GLU A 95 -7.33 -10.32 1.65
C GLU A 95 -7.79 -9.80 0.28
N LYS A 96 -7.75 -8.47 0.09
CA LYS A 96 -8.20 -7.84 -1.16
C LYS A 96 -7.35 -8.24 -2.36
N ILE A 97 -6.03 -8.29 -2.21
CA ILE A 97 -5.16 -8.65 -3.34
C ILE A 97 -5.35 -10.12 -3.73
N GLY A 98 -5.53 -11.01 -2.74
CA GLY A 98 -5.83 -12.42 -2.99
C GLY A 98 -7.13 -12.62 -3.75
N LEU A 99 -8.17 -11.81 -3.49
CA LEU A 99 -9.44 -11.87 -4.23
C LEU A 99 -9.30 -11.43 -5.68
N VAL A 100 -8.48 -10.40 -5.95
CA VAL A 100 -8.27 -9.91 -7.32
C VAL A 100 -7.49 -10.93 -8.14
N ASP A 101 -6.52 -11.62 -7.54
CA ASP A 101 -5.71 -12.62 -8.25
C ASP A 101 -6.48 -13.87 -8.71
N VAL A 102 -7.69 -14.12 -8.18
CA VAL A 102 -8.54 -15.25 -8.59
C VAL A 102 -9.38 -14.92 -9.83
N CYS A 103 -9.56 -13.64 -10.16
CA CYS A 103 -10.43 -13.20 -11.25
C CYS A 103 -9.69 -12.86 -12.56
N PHE A 104 -8.37 -13.08 -12.63
CA PHE A 104 -7.53 -12.81 -13.80
C PHE A 104 -6.79 -14.06 -14.30
#